data_AF-A0A6N7GWQ6-F1
#
_entry.id   AF-A0A6N7GWQ6-F1
#
_cell.length_a   1.000
_cell.length_b   1.000
_cell.length_c   1.000
_cell.angle_alpha   90.00
_cell.angle_beta   90.00
_cell.angle_gamma   90.00
#
_symmetry.space_group_name_H-M   'P 1'
#
loop_
_entity.id
_entity.type
_entity.pdbx_description
1 polymer ?
#
loop_
_entity_poly.entity_id
_entity_poly.type
_entity_poly.pdbx_seq_one_letter_code
_entity_poly.pdbx_strand_id
1 'polypeptide(L)'
;MRPALKRSPEHVAALEQVRNWTRARFKLPEDAAVMAVEVSCRLPGCPPLETVVAFWIDDKRHQFKVFKRVEEVAEDDIPPAWLKGALVVDENAEL
;
A
#
# COMPACT_ATOMS: atom_id res chain seq x y z
N MET A 1 -14.11 24.83 3.16
CA MET A 1 -12.86 24.34 3.79
C MET A 1 -13.14 22.92 4.29
N ARG A 2 -12.62 21.87 3.62
CA ARG A 2 -12.81 20.49 4.10
C ARG A 2 -11.97 20.33 5.37
N PRO A 3 -12.52 19.90 6.51
CA PRO A 3 -11.72 19.62 7.69
C PRO A 3 -10.67 18.58 7.30
N ALA A 4 -9.41 18.79 7.68
CA ALA A 4 -8.44 17.70 7.67
C ALA A 4 -9.04 16.62 8.58
N LEU A 5 -9.53 15.52 8.00
CA LEU A 5 -10.00 14.36 8.75
C LEU A 5 -8.85 13.99 9.69
N LYS A 6 -9.04 14.22 11.00
CA LYS A 6 -8.16 13.62 12.00
C LYS A 6 -8.27 12.12 11.76
N ARG A 7 -7.21 11.51 11.22
CA ARG A 7 -7.17 10.05 11.03
C ARG A 7 -7.40 9.44 12.41
N SER A 8 -8.38 8.55 12.52
CA SER A 8 -8.69 7.92 13.80
C SER A 8 -7.53 7.02 14.23
N PRO A 9 -7.40 6.71 15.54
CA PRO A 9 -6.39 5.75 16.01
C PRO A 9 -6.45 4.41 15.28
N GLU A 10 -7.66 3.93 14.96
CA GLU A 10 -7.89 2.69 14.23
C GLU A 10 -7.32 2.75 12.81
N HIS A 11 -7.52 3.86 12.11
CA HIS A 11 -6.97 4.07 10.77
C HIS A 11 -5.43 4.09 10.78
N VAL A 12 -4.82 4.72 11.79
CA VAL A 12 -3.35 4.73 11.95
C VAL A 12 -2.83 3.33 12.24
N ALA A 13 -3.51 2.58 13.12
CA ALA A 13 -3.14 1.21 13.45
C ALA A 13 -3.24 0.28 12.22
N ALA A 14 -4.30 0.43 11.40
CA ALA A 14 -4.47 -0.33 10.17
C ALA A 14 -3.34 -0.05 9.16
N LEU A 15 -2.94 1.21 8.97
CA LEU A 15 -1.81 1.57 8.12
C LEU A 15 -0.49 0.91 8.57
N GLU A 16 -0.23 0.90 9.88
CA GLU A 16 0.95 0.23 10.45
C GLU A 16 0.89 -1.30 10.26
N GLN A 17 -0.28 -1.90 10.44
CA GLN A 17 -0.48 -3.32 10.23
C GLN A 17 -0.22 -3.74 8.77
N VAL A 18 -0.70 -2.96 7.80
CA VAL A 18 -0.40 -3.15 6.38
C VAL A 18 1.10 -3.05 6.08
N ARG A 19 1.80 -2.09 6.71
CA ARG A 19 3.27 -1.97 6.58
C ARG A 19 3.98 -3.20 7.13
N ASN A 20 3.56 -3.69 8.29
CA ASN A 20 4.14 -4.87 8.95
C ASN A 20 3.96 -6.14 8.11
N TRP A 21 2.75 -6.37 7.60
CA TRP A 21 2.51 -7.50 6.68
C TRP A 21 3.33 -7.39 5.41
N THR A 22 3.47 -6.20 4.85
CA THR A 22 4.31 -5.97 3.66
C THR A 22 5.78 -6.29 3.94
N ARG A 23 6.32 -5.82 5.09
CA ARG A 23 7.69 -6.16 5.52
C ARG A 23 7.89 -7.65 5.67
N ALA A 24 6.98 -8.33 6.38
CA ALA A 24 7.05 -9.77 6.60
C ALA A 24 6.97 -10.55 5.29
N ARG A 25 6.01 -10.21 4.41
CA ARG A 25 5.75 -10.92 3.16
C ARG A 25 6.94 -10.87 2.19
N PHE A 26 7.57 -9.71 2.06
CA PHE A 26 8.68 -9.51 1.12
C PHE A 26 10.06 -9.59 1.76
N LYS A 27 10.13 -9.95 3.06
CA LYS A 27 11.36 -10.04 3.86
C LYS A 27 12.18 -8.75 3.76
N LEU A 28 11.52 -7.61 3.91
CA LEU A 28 12.17 -6.30 3.80
C LEU A 28 13.08 -6.07 5.01
N PRO A 29 14.27 -5.48 4.83
CA PRO A 29 15.12 -5.10 5.95
C PRO A 29 14.45 -4.00 6.80
N GLU A 30 14.89 -3.86 8.04
CA GLU A 30 14.27 -2.95 9.02
C GLU A 30 14.30 -1.49 8.55
N ASP A 31 15.38 -1.09 7.90
CA ASP A 31 15.63 0.24 7.35
C ASP A 31 14.93 0.50 5.99
N ALA A 32 14.37 -0.53 5.34
CA ALA A 32 13.62 -0.32 4.10
C ALA A 32 12.44 0.62 4.33
N ALA A 33 12.27 1.59 3.44
CA ALA A 33 11.11 2.45 3.46
C ALA A 33 9.86 1.68 2.99
N VAL A 34 8.78 1.78 3.78
CA VAL A 34 7.46 1.23 3.43
C VAL A 34 6.41 2.32 3.64
N MET A 35 5.73 2.68 2.56
CA MET A 35 4.61 3.62 2.55
C MET A 35 3.31 2.85 2.37
N ALA A 36 2.32 3.18 3.19
CA ALA A 36 0.93 2.77 3.00
C ALA A 36 0.05 4.03 3.07
N VAL A 37 -0.89 4.17 2.15
CA VAL A 37 -1.83 5.30 2.09
C VAL A 37 -3.18 4.86 1.50
N GLU A 38 -4.26 5.35 2.08
CA GLU A 38 -5.60 5.22 1.52
C GLU A 38 -5.88 6.41 0.59
N VAL A 39 -6.32 6.13 -0.64
CA VAL A 39 -6.64 7.14 -1.66
C VAL A 39 -8.04 6.91 -2.22
N SER A 40 -8.67 7.96 -2.73
CA SER A 40 -9.97 7.83 -3.39
C SER A 40 -9.80 7.39 -4.85
N CYS A 41 -10.43 6.28 -5.24
CA CYS A 41 -10.51 5.92 -6.65
C CYS A 41 -11.56 6.82 -7.32
N ARG A 42 -11.15 7.54 -8.38
CA ARG A 42 -12.02 8.50 -9.10
C ARG A 42 -12.67 7.92 -10.35
N LEU A 43 -12.52 6.62 -10.58
CA LEU A 43 -13.05 5.95 -11.77
C LEU A 43 -14.50 5.47 -11.54
N PRO A 44 -15.38 5.56 -12.55
CA PRO A 44 -16.72 4.98 -12.46
C PRO A 44 -16.66 3.46 -12.17
N GLY A 45 -17.44 2.99 -11.18
CA GLY A 45 -17.50 1.57 -10.81
C GLY A 45 -16.40 1.08 -9.85
N CYS A 46 -15.49 1.96 -9.44
CA CYS A 46 -14.42 1.67 -8.51
C CYS A 46 -14.91 1.77 -7.04
N PRO A 47 -14.42 0.95 -6.10
CA PRO A 47 -14.64 1.20 -4.68
C PRO A 47 -14.19 2.63 -4.32
N PRO A 48 -14.90 3.33 -3.42
CA PRO A 48 -14.64 4.75 -3.17
C PRO A 48 -13.24 5.02 -2.62
N LEU A 49 -12.61 4.03 -1.99
CA LEU A 49 -11.26 4.10 -1.44
C LEU A 49 -10.48 2.83 -1.80
N GLU A 50 -9.19 3.02 -2.04
CA GLU A 50 -8.20 1.96 -2.27
C GLU A 50 -6.97 2.22 -1.40
N THR A 51 -6.28 1.16 -1.00
CA THR A 51 -5.03 1.23 -0.25
C THR A 51 -3.86 1.02 -1.20
N VAL A 52 -2.98 2.01 -1.30
CA VAL A 52 -1.74 1.93 -2.09
C VAL A 52 -0.58 1.66 -1.14
N VAL A 53 0.21 0.66 -1.47
CA VAL A 53 1.44 0.33 -0.75
C VAL A 53 2.61 0.46 -1.69
N ALA A 54 3.65 1.15 -1.25
CA ALA A 54 4.92 1.24 -1.95
C ALA A 54 6.08 0.94 -1.00
N PHE A 55 7.11 0.27 -1.48
CA PHE A 55 8.32 0.01 -0.70
C PHE A 55 9.56 0.06 -1.59
N TRP A 56 10.71 0.32 -0.97
CA TRP A 56 11.99 0.45 -1.66
C TRP A 56 12.96 -0.61 -1.15
N ILE A 57 13.56 -1.33 -2.09
CA ILE A 57 14.61 -2.32 -1.82
C ILE A 57 15.48 -2.45 -3.08
N ASP A 58 16.79 -2.58 -2.90
CA ASP A 58 17.76 -2.71 -4.00
C ASP A 58 17.62 -1.59 -5.05
N ASP A 59 17.49 -0.34 -4.60
CA ASP A 59 17.27 0.86 -5.43
C ASP A 59 16.03 0.82 -6.34
N LYS A 60 15.11 -0.12 -6.10
CA LYS A 60 13.87 -0.27 -6.86
C LYS A 60 12.65 0.04 -6.03
N ARG A 61 11.78 0.88 -6.58
CA ARG A 61 10.43 1.12 -6.05
C ARG A 61 9.51 0.00 -6.50
N HIS A 62 8.85 -0.60 -5.53
CA HIS A 62 7.79 -1.59 -5.76
C HIS A 62 6.47 -0.98 -5.32
N GLN A 63 5.37 -1.28 -6.02
CA GLN A 63 4.05 -0.76 -5.68
C GLN A 63 2.95 -1.76 -6.01
N PHE A 64 1.94 -1.83 -5.15
CA PHE A 64 0.68 -2.53 -5.43
C PHE A 64 -0.50 -1.76 -4.85
N LYS A 65 -1.70 -2.12 -5.32
CA LYS A 65 -2.97 -1.58 -4.84
C LYS A 65 -3.84 -2.70 -4.29
N VAL A 66 -4.48 -2.43 -3.15
CA VAL A 66 -5.58 -3.24 -2.61
C VAL A 66 -6.86 -2.41 -2.76
N PHE A 67 -7.84 -2.91 -3.49
CA PHE A 67 -9.10 -2.22 -3.75
C PHE A 67 -10.07 -2.33 -2.56
N LYS A 68 -9.58 -1.96 -1.37
CA LYS A 68 -10.31 -1.92 -0.10
C LYS A 68 -9.89 -0.70 0.70
N ARG A 69 -10.73 -0.28 1.64
CA ARG A 69 -10.36 0.68 2.68
C ARG A 69 -9.25 0.06 3.54
N VAL A 70 -8.35 0.86 4.12
CA VAL A 70 -7.20 0.32 4.85
C VAL A 70 -7.62 -0.54 6.04
N GLU A 71 -8.74 -0.19 6.68
CA GLU A 71 -9.32 -0.92 7.81
C GLU A 71 -9.89 -2.29 7.43
N GLU A 72 -10.11 -2.55 6.14
CA GLU A 72 -10.64 -3.81 5.60
C GLU A 72 -9.55 -4.68 4.97
N VAL A 73 -8.30 -4.19 4.90
CA VAL A 73 -7.17 -4.94 4.38
C VAL A 73 -6.78 -6.03 5.37
N ALA A 74 -6.67 -7.25 4.88
CA ALA A 74 -6.16 -8.40 5.61
C ALA A 74 -4.78 -8.82 5.10
N GLU A 75 -4.08 -9.66 5.86
CA GLU A 75 -2.76 -10.17 5.47
C GLU A 75 -2.78 -10.90 4.12
N ASP A 76 -3.85 -11.63 3.83
CA ASP A 76 -4.03 -12.38 2.59
C ASP A 76 -4.24 -11.47 1.36
N ASP A 77 -4.57 -10.19 1.57
CA ASP A 77 -4.67 -9.20 0.48
C ASP A 77 -3.29 -8.69 0.04
N ILE A 78 -2.25 -8.89 0.85
CA ILE A 78 -0.88 -8.57 0.43
C ILE A 78 -0.50 -9.55 -0.69
N PRO A 79 0.16 -9.09 -1.78
CA PRO A 79 0.56 -10.01 -2.83
C PRO A 79 1.53 -11.09 -2.32
N PRO A 80 1.51 -12.29 -2.88
CA PRO A 80 2.45 -13.32 -2.49
C PRO A 80 3.89 -12.93 -2.87
N ALA A 81 4.87 -13.42 -2.10
CA ALA A 81 6.27 -13.01 -2.23
C ALA A 81 6.85 -13.26 -3.64
N TRP A 82 6.38 -14.30 -4.34
CA TRP A 82 6.83 -14.62 -5.70
C TRP A 82 6.42 -13.56 -6.73
N LEU A 83 5.41 -12.72 -6.45
CA LEU A 83 5.00 -11.64 -7.35
C LEU A 83 5.91 -10.40 -7.25
N LYS A 84 6.85 -10.35 -6.28
CA LYS A 84 7.66 -9.15 -5.99
C LYS A 84 8.25 -8.51 -7.24
N GLY A 85 8.85 -9.30 -8.15
CA GLY A 85 9.47 -8.77 -9.37
C GLY A 85 8.49 -8.06 -10.32
N ALA A 86 7.21 -8.45 -10.35
CA ALA A 86 6.18 -7.83 -11.16
C ALA A 86 5.63 -6.52 -10.56
N LEU A 87 5.96 -6.23 -9.30
CA LEU A 87 5.53 -5.01 -8.61
C LEU A 87 6.50 -3.84 -8.80
N VAL A 88 7.64 -4.06 -9.46
CA VAL A 88 8.60 -2.99 -9.75
C VAL A 88 7.91 -1.93 -10.61
N VAL A 89 7.90 -0.69 -10.13
CA VAL A 89 7.41 0.46 -10.89
C VAL A 89 8.51 0.86 -11.86
N ASP A 90 8.21 0.80 -13.16
CA ASP A 90 9.05 1.45 -14.16
C ASP A 90 8.77 2.95 -14.11
N GLU A 91 9.75 3.74 -13.67
CA GLU A 91 9.64 5.20 -13.61
C GLU A 91 9.56 5.85 -15.00
N ASN A 92 9.84 5.08 -16.07
CA ASN A 92 9.73 5.49 -17.47
C ASN A 92 8.50 4.90 -18.18
N ALA A 93 7.67 4.11 -17.50
CA ALA A 93 6.39 3.69 -18.05
C ALA A 93 5.45 4.90 -18.03
N GLU A 94 5.40 5.64 -19.14
CA GLU A 94 4.38 6.64 -19.40
C GLU A 94 2.99 6.00 -19.25
N LEU A 95 2.18 6.55 -18.36
CA LEU A 95 0.77 6.21 -18.17
C LEU A 95 -0.07 6.63 -19.38
#